data_AF-A1B5C2-F1
#
_entry.id   AF-A1B5C2-F1
#
_cell.length_a   1.000
_cell.length_b   1.000
_cell.length_c   1.000
_cell.angle_alpha   90.00
_cell.angle_beta   90.00
_cell.angle_gamma   90.00
#
_symmetry.space_group_name_H-M   'P 1'
#
loop_
_entity.id
_entity.type
_entity.pdbx_description
1 polymer ?
#
loop_
_entity_poly.entity_id
_entity_poly.type
_entity_poly.pdbx_seq_one_letter_code
_entity_poly.pdbx_strand_id
1 'polypeptide(L)'
;MIAALILSAALAEAAAGGVPTREGMIRDATDRLLYDEPLPADIDDRLMRLSPSDRIEVLIFLRRSGMLIGPAWSIERLLEPARPQGAQE
;
A
#
# COMPACT_ATOMS: atom_id res chain seq x y z
N MET A 1 -19.39 -9.53 25.73
CA MET A 1 -17.97 -9.94 25.52
C MET A 1 -17.61 -10.11 24.06
N ILE A 2 -18.42 -10.76 23.21
CA ILE A 2 -18.15 -10.90 21.77
C ILE A 2 -17.97 -9.54 21.06
N ALA A 3 -18.84 -8.57 21.37
CA ALA A 3 -18.74 -7.21 20.78
C ALA A 3 -17.41 -6.50 21.10
N ALA A 4 -16.84 -6.73 22.28
CA ALA A 4 -15.54 -6.16 22.65
C ALA A 4 -14.39 -6.83 21.88
N LEU A 5 -14.49 -8.13 21.58
CA LEU A 5 -13.49 -8.85 20.79
C LEU A 5 -13.48 -8.41 19.32
N ILE A 6 -14.66 -8.12 18.75
CA ILE A 6 -14.78 -7.62 17.37
C ILE A 6 -14.17 -6.22 17.24
N LEU A 7 -14.43 -5.34 18.21
CA LEU A 7 -13.88 -3.98 18.21
C LEU A 7 -12.35 -3.99 18.39
N SER A 8 -11.81 -4.88 19.22
CA SER A 8 -10.36 -5.05 19.39
C SER A 8 -9.66 -5.59 18.14
N ALA A 9 -10.31 -6.48 17.37
CA ALA A 9 -9.76 -7.00 16.12
C ALA A 9 -9.65 -5.91 15.04
N ALA A 10 -10.68 -5.07 14.90
CA ALA A 10 -10.66 -3.95 13.97
C ALA A 10 -9.62 -2.88 14.36
N LEU A 11 -9.45 -2.63 15.66
CA LEU A 11 -8.47 -1.66 16.17
C LEU A 11 -7.03 -2.17 16.04
N ALA A 12 -6.80 -3.48 16.13
CA ALA A 12 -5.48 -4.10 15.87
C ALA A 12 -5.07 -4.01 14.39
N GLU A 13 -6.03 -4.10 13.47
CA GLU A 13 -5.78 -3.88 12.03
C GLU A 13 -5.43 -2.41 11.74
N ALA A 14 -6.07 -1.46 12.43
CA ALA A 14 -5.78 -0.03 12.31
C ALA A 14 -4.47 0.41 13.00
N ALA A 15 -4.05 -0.28 14.07
CA ALA A 15 -2.80 -0.02 14.78
C ALA A 15 -1.57 -0.64 14.11
N ALA A 16 -1.76 -1.46 13.08
CA ALA A 16 -0.68 -1.92 12.23
C ALA A 16 -0.21 -0.76 11.34
N GLY A 17 0.64 0.11 11.89
CA GLY A 17 1.75 0.73 11.15
C GLY A 17 2.74 -0.34 10.67
N GLY A 18 2.20 -1.44 10.13
CA GLY A 18 2.88 -2.67 9.80
C GLY A 18 3.45 -2.61 8.39
N VAL A 19 4.30 -3.60 8.10
CA VAL A 19 4.86 -3.83 6.77
C VAL A 19 3.75 -3.69 5.73
N PRO A 20 3.86 -2.75 4.76
CA PRO A 20 2.87 -2.65 3.70
C PRO A 20 2.81 -4.01 2.99
N THR A 21 1.61 -4.56 2.91
CA THR A 21 1.34 -5.79 2.16
C THR A 21 0.60 -5.43 0.88
N ARG A 22 0.71 -6.31 -0.12
CA ARG A 22 -0.02 -6.18 -1.38
C ARG A 22 -1.53 -6.01 -1.15
N GLU A 23 -2.13 -6.93 -0.40
CA GLU A 23 -3.56 -6.93 -0.10
C GLU A 23 -3.97 -5.69 0.70
N GLY A 24 -3.14 -5.27 1.66
CA GLY A 24 -3.39 -4.08 2.47
C GLY A 24 -3.40 -2.81 1.63
N MET A 25 -2.46 -2.66 0.70
CA MET A 25 -2.42 -1.50 -0.20
C MET A 25 -3.57 -1.48 -1.21
N ILE A 26 -3.95 -2.65 -1.76
CA ILE A 26 -5.11 -2.74 -2.65
C ILE A 26 -6.40 -2.38 -1.91
N ARG A 27 -6.56 -2.85 -0.67
CA ARG A 27 -7.73 -2.53 0.17
C ARG A 27 -7.80 -1.04 0.50
N ASP A 28 -6.71 -0.45 1.00
CA ASP A 28 -6.60 0.99 1.29
C ASP A 28 -6.92 1.84 0.03
N ALA A 29 -6.37 1.47 -1.12
CA ALA A 29 -6.67 2.16 -2.38
C ALA A 29 -8.15 2.00 -2.81
N THR A 30 -8.74 0.82 -2.59
CA THR A 30 -10.17 0.58 -2.89
C THR A 30 -11.05 1.43 -2.00
N ASP A 31 -10.79 1.48 -0.70
CA ASP A 31 -11.55 2.31 0.23
C ASP A 31 -11.46 3.79 -0.16
N ARG A 32 -10.26 4.28 -0.45
CA ARG A 32 -10.06 5.66 -0.93
C ARG A 32 -10.84 5.96 -2.19
N LEU A 33 -10.83 5.05 -3.17
CA LEU A 33 -11.62 5.21 -4.40
C LEU A 33 -13.13 5.30 -4.10
N LEU A 34 -13.63 4.51 -3.15
CA LEU A 34 -15.04 4.52 -2.75
C LEU A 34 -15.45 5.82 -2.04
N TYR A 35 -14.52 6.45 -1.34
CA TYR A 35 -14.74 7.71 -0.62
C TYR A 35 -14.24 8.95 -1.37
N ASP A 36 -13.82 8.82 -2.64
CA ASP A 36 -13.23 9.90 -3.45
C ASP A 36 -12.02 10.57 -2.76
N GLU A 37 -11.25 9.79 -2.00
CA GLU A 37 -10.04 10.25 -1.34
C GLU A 37 -8.80 10.08 -2.22
N PRO A 38 -7.85 11.03 -2.18
CA PRO A 38 -6.61 10.90 -2.94
C PRO A 38 -5.69 9.81 -2.36
N LEU A 39 -4.74 9.36 -3.19
CA LEU A 39 -3.63 8.54 -2.70
C LEU A 39 -2.75 9.34 -1.73
N PRO A 40 -2.16 8.68 -0.71
CA PRO A 40 -1.20 9.32 0.18
C PRO A 40 0.03 9.85 -0.57
N ALA A 41 0.59 10.96 -0.08
CA ALA A 41 1.75 11.59 -0.69
C ALA A 41 3.01 10.71 -0.68
N ASP A 42 3.10 9.76 0.25
CA ASP A 42 4.22 8.82 0.42
C ASP A 42 4.01 7.48 -0.32
N ILE A 43 3.04 7.41 -1.25
CA ILE A 43 2.69 6.15 -1.93
C ILE A 43 3.89 5.49 -2.61
N ASP A 44 4.78 6.28 -3.21
CA ASP A 44 5.99 5.79 -3.85
C ASP A 44 6.91 5.06 -2.86
N ASP A 45 7.07 5.60 -1.64
CA ASP A 45 7.90 4.99 -0.60
C ASP A 45 7.24 3.73 -0.02
N ARG A 46 5.91 3.72 0.08
CA ARG A 46 5.14 2.53 0.49
C ARG A 46 5.30 1.41 -0.54
N LEU A 47 5.26 1.73 -1.84
CA LEU A 47 5.49 0.78 -2.93
C LEU A 47 6.92 0.23 -2.95
N MET A 48 7.93 1.05 -2.65
CA MET A 48 9.33 0.60 -2.58
C MET A 48 9.62 -0.34 -1.40
N ARG A 49 8.73 -0.39 -0.40
CA ARG A 49 8.79 -1.34 0.72
C ARG A 49 8.20 -2.71 0.39
N LEU A 50 7.45 -2.84 -0.71
CA LEU A 50 6.95 -4.11 -1.20
C LEU A 50 8.06 -4.92 -1.90
N SER A 51 7.87 -6.25 -1.94
CA SER A 51 8.63 -7.11 -2.85
C SER A 51 8.41 -6.68 -4.31
N PRO A 52 9.36 -6.92 -5.23
CA PRO A 52 9.19 -6.53 -6.63
C PRO A 52 7.90 -7.06 -7.29
N SER A 53 7.52 -8.31 -7.01
CA SER A 53 6.28 -8.89 -7.55
C SER A 53 5.04 -8.18 -7.03
N ASP A 54 4.95 -7.98 -5.72
CA ASP A 54 3.80 -7.31 -5.08
C ASP A 54 3.65 -5.86 -5.53
N ARG A 55 4.79 -5.17 -5.67
CA ARG A 55 4.86 -3.80 -6.16
C ARG A 55 4.28 -3.66 -7.56
N ILE A 56 4.65 -4.56 -8.47
CA ILE A 56 4.14 -4.57 -9.85
C ILE A 56 2.63 -4.75 -9.84
N GLU A 57 2.11 -5.69 -9.04
CA GLU A 57 0.68 -5.96 -8.97
C GLU A 57 -0.12 -4.77 -8.43
N VAL A 58 0.36 -4.12 -7.38
CA VAL A 58 -0.28 -2.91 -6.83
C VAL A 58 -0.21 -1.76 -7.83
N LEU A 59 0.92 -1.55 -8.51
CA LEU A 59 1.05 -0.53 -9.55
C LEU A 59 0.07 -0.75 -10.71
N ILE A 60 -0.11 -2.00 -11.15
CA ILE A 60 -1.09 -2.35 -12.19
C ILE A 60 -2.50 -2.01 -11.71
N PHE A 61 -2.85 -2.38 -10.47
CA PHE A 61 -4.15 -2.05 -9.90
C PHE A 61 -4.40 -0.53 -9.88
N LEU A 62 -3.46 0.24 -9.31
CA LEU A 62 -3.58 1.69 -9.18
C LEU A 62 -3.69 2.42 -10.53
N ARG A 63 -2.98 1.94 -11.56
CA ARG A 63 -3.10 2.50 -12.92
C ARG A 63 -4.41 2.15 -13.58
N ARG A 64 -4.89 0.92 -13.43
CA ARG A 64 -6.16 0.47 -14.03
C ARG A 64 -7.39 1.07 -13.36
N SER A 65 -7.30 1.39 -12.07
CA SER A 65 -8.37 2.12 -11.36
C SER A 65 -8.36 3.62 -11.66
N GLY A 66 -7.32 4.14 -12.32
CA GLY A 66 -7.15 5.56 -12.59
C GLY A 66 -6.62 6.37 -11.41
N MET A 67 -6.30 5.73 -10.27
CA MET A 67 -5.80 6.41 -9.08
C MET A 67 -4.35 6.88 -9.21
N LEU A 68 -3.54 6.21 -10.03
CA LEU A 68 -2.17 6.60 -10.31
C LEU A 68 -2.02 6.95 -11.79
N ILE A 69 -1.81 8.24 -12.06
CA ILE A 69 -1.60 8.79 -13.39
C ILE A 69 -0.18 9.36 -13.44
N GLY A 70 0.56 9.04 -14.51
CA GLY A 70 1.92 9.53 -14.68
C GLY A 70 2.83 8.58 -15.46
N PRO A 71 4.11 8.98 -15.61
CA PRO A 71 5.09 8.19 -16.34
C PRO A 71 5.24 6.80 -15.73
N ALA A 72 5.51 5.80 -16.57
CA ALA A 72 5.87 4.47 -16.10
C ALA A 72 7.15 4.52 -15.26
N TRP A 73 7.24 3.66 -14.25
CA TRP A 73 8.51 3.43 -13.56
C TRP A 73 9.46 2.67 -14.49
N SER A 74 10.76 2.95 -14.37
CA SER A 74 11.77 2.21 -15.10
C SER A 74 11.84 0.76 -14.61
N ILE A 75 12.31 -0.15 -15.46
CA ILE A 75 12.41 -1.58 -15.13
C ILE A 75 13.35 -1.78 -13.94
N GLU A 76 14.44 -1.01 -13.89
CA GLU A 76 15.42 -1.05 -12.82
C GLU A 76 14.77 -0.73 -11.46
N ARG A 77 13.95 0.32 -11.41
CA ARG A 77 13.22 0.72 -10.18
C ARG A 77 12.16 -0.31 -9.78
N LEU A 78 11.49 -0.93 -10.75
CA LEU A 78 10.49 -1.97 -10.47
C LEU A 78 11.11 -3.21 -9.83
N LEU A 79 12.33 -3.58 -10.24
CA LEU A 79 13.03 -4.78 -9.78
C LEU A 79 13.92 -4.54 -8.55
N GLU A 80 14.07 -3.28 -8.10
CA GLU A 80 14.78 -2.95 -6.86
C GLU A 80 14.26 -3.81 -5.68
N PRO A 81 15.15 -4.43 -4.89
CA PRO A 81 14.75 -5.15 -3.68
C PRO A 81 13.92 -4.27 -2.74
N ALA A 82 13.07 -4.90 -1.93
CA ALA A 82 12.26 -4.20 -0.95
C ALA A 82 13.16 -3.40 0.00
N ARG A 83 12.86 -2.10 0.18
CA ARG A 83 13.61 -1.26 1.11
C ARG A 83 13.28 -1.63 2.55
N PRO A 84 14.30 -1.84 3.42
CA PRO A 84 14.07 -2.15 4.82
C PRO A 84 13.43 -0.96 5.55
N GLN A 85 12.63 -1.26 6.57
CA GLN A 85 12.05 -0.25 7.44
C GLN A 85 13.13 0.35 8.33
N GLY A 86 13.56 1.59 8.05
CA GLY A 86 14.43 2.35 8.95
C GLY A 86 15.82 2.71 8.42
N ALA A 87 15.98 3.08 7.15
CA ALA A 87 17.13 3.91 6.75
C ALA A 87 16.86 5.38 7.12
N GLN A 88 16.76 5.66 8.42
CA GLN A 88 17.08 6.98 8.98
C GLN A 88 18.55 6.91 9.38
N GLU A 89 19.42 7.48 8.56
CA GLU A 89 20.71 8.02 9.03
C GLU A 89 20.58 9.54 9.19
#